data_AF-A0AAP6JH13-F1
#
_entry.id   AF-A0AAP6JH13-F1
#
_cell.length_a   1.000
_cell.length_b   1.000
_cell.length_c   1.000
_cell.angle_alpha   90.00
_cell.angle_beta   90.00
_cell.angle_gamma   90.00
#
_symmetry.space_group_name_H-M   'P 1'
#
loop_
_entity.id
_entity.type
_entity.pdbx_description
1 polymer ?
#
loop_
_entity_poly.entity_id
_entity_poly.type
_entity_poly.pdbx_seq_one_letter_code
_entity_poly.pdbx_strand_id
1 'polypeptide(L)'
;MTTTKQKRYLIMAGFLLAVLLFFFLLPTPQTPVQHADGDMIMGNVRIFDGERLLEDHQVRIRDGLIAAVEPASADPDEAGFIDGQDGFLMPGLIDSHVHVFGSAREDALRFGVTGMIDLFTDHRQLPSFKEDRDSRQPTRRADVWSAGTLVTAEGGHGTQYGMPIPTLDDPDQAGSFIAERLAEGSDFIKLVYEGGEAFGFETNRLSQDSLQAAIRASHEAGVLAVTHIGSREEARTALAAGTDGLVHTFSDADIDEEIIELMKDQRFLIPTLTVVASVVGEGAGESLLADEGVQARLSAGQKATLAMRFPTMDGPARYDHAETSVRVLNEAGVPILAGSDAPNPGTANGASLHEEMERLVAAGLSPRQALIAATAAPADAFGLDDRGRIKAGHRADLVLVDGNPIENIKDSRRIRKVWKNGHAVDLDPAAARAERERAAGEAVLLSDFEGDRSVAFGHDWESSTDQRMGGQSEVAVSQEREDDVGFLRVRGEIRSGFSWPYAGVMWFPGDTPMAPKDLSDFDGLEVRLRADVSTLRALVFSSANQSMPSEIDLSVEEDWGTVRIRFDEFDGIDHTAITGFGIFAGPSQGPFRFDMERVTLTPAGAGND
;
A
#
# COMPACT_ATOMS: atom_id res chain seq x y z
N MET A 1 -15.30 62.84 -57.45
CA MET A 1 -15.60 63.07 -56.02
C MET A 1 -16.07 61.76 -55.39
N THR A 2 -15.14 60.93 -54.91
CA THR A 2 -15.48 59.75 -54.09
C THR A 2 -15.84 60.25 -52.69
N THR A 3 -17.05 59.92 -52.24
CA THR A 3 -17.62 60.40 -50.98
C THR A 3 -16.84 59.85 -49.78
N THR A 4 -16.79 60.63 -48.70
CA THR A 4 -16.01 60.37 -47.47
C THR A 4 -16.31 59.00 -46.83
N LYS A 5 -17.46 58.39 -47.15
CA LYS A 5 -17.82 57.02 -46.73
C LYS A 5 -17.06 55.93 -47.50
N GLN A 6 -16.82 56.06 -48.81
CA GLN A 6 -16.08 55.06 -49.59
C GLN A 6 -14.60 54.98 -49.20
N LYS A 7 -13.97 56.11 -48.82
CA LYS A 7 -12.58 56.11 -48.31
C LYS A 7 -12.44 55.35 -47.00
N ARG A 8 -13.45 55.41 -46.10
CA ARG A 8 -13.43 54.66 -44.83
C ARG A 8 -13.55 53.15 -45.06
N TYR A 9 -14.37 52.71 -46.02
CA TYR A 9 -14.49 51.30 -46.36
C TYR A 9 -13.22 50.73 -46.99
N LEU A 10 -12.54 51.48 -47.88
CA LEU A 10 -11.26 51.02 -48.45
C LEU A 10 -10.13 50.95 -47.42
N ILE A 11 -10.07 51.90 -46.48
CA ILE A 11 -9.07 51.89 -45.41
C ILE A 11 -9.33 50.73 -44.44
N MET A 12 -10.59 50.48 -44.09
CA MET A 12 -10.96 49.37 -43.19
C MET A 12 -10.76 48.00 -43.84
N ALA A 13 -11.07 47.87 -45.14
CA ALA A 13 -10.79 46.65 -45.91
C ALA A 13 -9.28 46.42 -46.09
N GLY A 14 -8.49 47.47 -46.34
CA GLY A 14 -7.03 47.38 -46.39
C GLY A 14 -6.41 46.99 -45.05
N PHE A 15 -6.94 47.51 -43.94
CA PHE A 15 -6.48 47.15 -42.60
C PHE A 15 -6.84 45.71 -42.22
N LEU A 16 -8.05 45.25 -42.53
CA LEU A 16 -8.46 43.85 -42.34
C LEU A 16 -7.63 42.88 -43.19
N LEU A 17 -7.34 43.24 -44.45
CA LEU A 17 -6.50 42.42 -45.33
C LEU A 17 -5.03 42.37 -44.85
N ALA A 18 -4.50 43.48 -44.33
CA ALA A 18 -3.16 43.53 -43.75
C ALA A 18 -3.04 42.72 -42.45
N VAL A 19 -4.07 42.74 -41.59
CA VAL A 19 -4.13 41.91 -40.39
C VAL A 19 -4.24 40.43 -40.77
N LEU A 20 -5.08 40.08 -41.76
CA LEU A 20 -5.19 38.71 -42.25
C LEU A 20 -3.88 38.20 -42.86
N LEU A 21 -3.18 39.01 -43.66
CA LEU A 21 -1.86 38.64 -44.23
C LEU A 21 -0.76 38.53 -43.16
N PHE A 22 -0.84 39.31 -42.08
CA PHE A 22 0.09 39.20 -40.94
C PHE A 22 -0.04 37.83 -40.25
N PHE A 23 -1.26 37.29 -40.09
CA PHE A 23 -1.47 35.95 -39.52
C PHE A 23 -0.93 34.79 -40.39
N PHE A 24 -0.81 34.97 -41.71
CA PHE A 24 -0.21 33.98 -42.61
C PHE A 24 1.32 34.08 -42.73
N LEU A 25 1.92 35.16 -42.22
CA LEU A 25 3.37 35.39 -42.18
C LEU A 25 3.97 35.10 -40.80
N LEU A 26 3.15 34.79 -39.79
CA LEU A 26 3.63 34.25 -38.53
C LEU A 26 4.20 32.84 -38.80
N PRO A 27 5.41 32.51 -38.31
CA PRO A 27 5.88 31.14 -38.34
C PRO A 27 4.81 30.28 -37.67
N THR A 28 4.34 29.24 -38.36
CA THR A 28 3.51 28.22 -37.74
C THR A 28 4.25 27.78 -36.47
N PRO A 29 3.63 27.89 -35.27
CA PRO A 29 4.24 27.31 -34.09
C PRO A 29 4.54 25.86 -34.44
N GLN A 30 5.81 25.48 -34.42
CA GLN A 30 6.16 24.06 -34.42
C GLN A 30 5.46 23.53 -33.18
N THR A 31 4.39 22.76 -33.40
CA THR A 31 3.84 21.94 -32.34
C THR A 31 5.04 21.16 -31.81
N PRO A 32 5.40 21.27 -30.52
CA PRO A 32 6.35 20.33 -29.94
C PRO A 32 5.83 18.96 -30.33
N VAL A 33 6.69 18.11 -30.90
CA VAL A 33 6.34 16.70 -31.07
C VAL A 33 6.08 16.22 -29.64
N GLN A 34 4.81 16.13 -29.29
CA GLN A 34 4.37 15.61 -28.02
C GLN A 34 4.70 14.13 -28.12
N HIS A 35 5.81 13.72 -27.52
CA HIS A 35 6.21 12.32 -27.45
C HIS A 35 5.02 11.53 -26.92
N ALA A 36 4.66 10.44 -27.59
CA ALA A 36 3.79 9.47 -26.96
C ALA A 36 4.58 8.95 -25.75
N ASP A 37 4.19 9.34 -24.54
CA ASP A 37 4.75 8.77 -23.31
C ASP A 37 4.77 7.24 -23.49
N GLY A 38 5.96 6.63 -23.52
CA GLY A 38 6.13 5.18 -23.72
C GLY A 38 7.17 4.74 -24.76
N ASP A 39 7.39 5.50 -25.84
CA ASP A 39 8.44 5.20 -26.83
C ASP A 39 9.70 6.01 -26.52
N MET A 40 10.81 5.35 -26.18
CA MET A 40 12.07 6.03 -25.82
C MET A 40 13.32 5.21 -26.12
N ILE A 41 14.46 5.90 -26.13
CA ILE A 41 15.79 5.30 -26.24
C ILE A 41 16.60 5.80 -25.05
N MET A 42 16.94 4.91 -24.11
CA MET A 42 17.78 5.24 -22.97
C MET A 42 19.25 5.04 -23.36
N GLY A 43 20.00 6.13 -23.48
CA GLY A 43 21.43 6.12 -23.81
C GLY A 43 22.28 6.76 -22.71
N ASN A 44 23.61 6.71 -22.85
CA ASN A 44 24.59 7.21 -21.87
C ASN A 44 24.32 6.68 -20.46
N VAL A 45 24.16 5.37 -20.33
CA VAL A 45 23.91 4.66 -19.07
C VAL A 45 24.86 3.48 -18.94
N ARG A 46 25.17 3.12 -17.69
CA ARG A 46 25.66 1.78 -17.34
C ARG A 46 24.45 0.92 -17.01
N ILE A 47 24.35 -0.28 -17.59
CA ILE A 47 23.15 -1.10 -17.47
C ILE A 47 23.46 -2.35 -16.66
N PHE A 48 22.79 -2.54 -15.53
CA PHE A 48 22.64 -3.87 -14.95
C PHE A 48 21.37 -4.49 -15.55
N ASP A 49 21.49 -5.61 -16.25
CA ASP A 49 20.35 -6.20 -16.97
C ASP A 49 19.50 -7.17 -16.12
N GLY A 50 19.76 -7.24 -14.81
CA GLY A 50 19.20 -8.25 -13.90
C GLY A 50 20.17 -9.40 -13.62
N GLU A 51 21.24 -9.55 -14.42
CA GLU A 51 22.28 -10.55 -14.22
C GLU A 51 23.69 -9.96 -14.38
N ARG A 52 23.92 -9.13 -15.37
CA ARG A 52 25.25 -8.69 -15.83
C ARG A 52 25.29 -7.18 -15.96
N LEU A 53 26.50 -6.64 -15.84
CA LEU A 53 26.78 -5.27 -16.22
C LEU A 53 27.05 -5.22 -17.73
N LEU A 54 26.36 -4.33 -18.42
CA LEU A 54 26.55 -4.00 -19.82
C LEU A 54 27.06 -2.55 -19.89
N GLU A 55 28.28 -2.41 -20.42
CA GLU A 55 28.89 -1.11 -20.73
C GLU A 55 28.65 -0.78 -22.20
N ASP A 56 28.57 0.49 -22.55
CA ASP A 56 28.39 0.96 -23.94
C ASP A 56 27.15 0.38 -24.65
N HIS A 57 26.05 0.22 -23.92
CA HIS A 57 24.75 -0.24 -24.45
C HIS A 57 23.66 0.82 -24.26
N GLN A 58 22.58 0.69 -25.01
CA GLN A 58 21.36 1.48 -24.92
C GLN A 58 20.13 0.57 -24.87
N VAL A 59 19.02 1.09 -24.33
CA VAL A 59 17.74 0.37 -24.26
C VAL A 59 16.70 1.09 -25.09
N ARG A 60 16.10 0.39 -26.05
CA ARG A 60 14.94 0.90 -26.81
C ARG A 60 13.66 0.37 -26.20
N ILE A 61 12.70 1.26 -26.00
CA ILE A 61 11.39 0.97 -25.43
C ILE A 61 10.34 1.35 -26.44
N ARG A 62 9.35 0.48 -26.62
CA ARG A 62 8.18 0.72 -27.46
C ARG A 62 6.95 0.07 -26.84
N ASP A 63 5.83 0.80 -26.82
CA ASP A 63 4.53 0.29 -26.33
C ASP A 63 4.61 -0.34 -24.92
N GLY A 64 5.45 0.26 -24.06
CA GLY A 64 5.69 -0.18 -22.68
C GLY A 64 6.53 -1.45 -22.52
N LEU A 65 7.16 -1.92 -23.60
CA LEU A 65 8.05 -3.07 -23.62
C LEU A 65 9.46 -2.66 -24.01
N ILE A 66 10.46 -3.36 -23.50
CA ILE A 66 11.83 -3.29 -23.97
C ILE A 66 11.85 -3.93 -25.37
N ALA A 67 12.07 -3.12 -26.40
CA ALA A 67 12.16 -3.56 -27.77
C ALA A 67 13.54 -4.15 -28.09
N ALA A 68 14.61 -3.55 -27.56
CA ALA A 68 15.98 -4.00 -27.77
C ALA A 68 16.92 -3.52 -26.66
N VAL A 69 17.96 -4.31 -26.41
CA VAL A 69 19.16 -3.91 -25.66
C VAL A 69 20.33 -4.13 -26.62
N GLU A 70 21.02 -3.05 -27.00
CA GLU A 70 21.96 -3.07 -28.12
C GLU A 70 23.16 -2.14 -27.85
N PRO A 71 24.29 -2.32 -28.55
CA PRO A 71 25.42 -1.39 -28.45
C PRO A 71 24.97 0.06 -28.69
N ALA A 72 25.50 0.98 -27.89
CA ALA A 72 25.15 2.40 -27.97
C ALA A 72 25.51 2.96 -29.35
N SER A 73 24.49 3.41 -30.09
CA SER A 73 24.66 3.93 -31.44
C SER A 73 23.60 4.97 -31.83
N ALA A 74 22.64 5.27 -30.95
CA ALA A 74 21.63 6.27 -31.21
C ALA A 74 22.24 7.67 -31.26
N ASP A 75 21.69 8.50 -32.14
CA ASP A 75 22.00 9.93 -32.16
C ASP A 75 21.32 10.58 -30.94
N PRO A 76 22.04 11.36 -30.10
CA PRO A 76 21.41 12.10 -29.01
C PRO A 76 20.29 13.05 -29.46
N ASP A 77 20.29 13.45 -30.74
CA ASP A 77 19.23 14.25 -31.36
C ASP A 77 18.06 13.39 -31.91
N GLU A 78 18.13 12.06 -31.80
CA GLU A 78 17.04 11.14 -32.19
C GLU A 78 15.80 11.38 -31.32
N ALA A 79 14.63 11.42 -31.95
CA ALA A 79 13.37 11.64 -31.23
C ALA A 79 13.13 10.53 -30.19
N GLY A 80 12.87 10.92 -28.94
CA GLY A 80 12.66 9.98 -27.83
C GLY A 80 13.97 9.53 -27.15
N PHE A 81 15.12 10.04 -27.56
CA PHE A 81 16.37 9.84 -26.82
C PHE A 81 16.28 10.48 -25.43
N ILE A 82 16.62 9.68 -24.42
CA ILE A 82 16.75 10.11 -23.03
C ILE A 82 18.21 9.92 -22.64
N ASP A 83 18.87 11.03 -22.33
CA ASP A 83 20.23 11.05 -21.82
C ASP A 83 20.25 10.62 -20.35
N GLY A 84 20.81 9.44 -20.10
CA GLY A 84 21.00 8.90 -18.77
C GLY A 84 22.15 9.52 -17.99
N GLN A 85 22.94 10.43 -18.57
CA GLN A 85 23.98 11.21 -17.90
C GLN A 85 24.93 10.33 -17.05
N ASP A 86 25.41 9.22 -17.64
CA ASP A 86 26.27 8.20 -17.04
C ASP A 86 25.71 7.54 -15.76
N GLY A 87 24.40 7.67 -15.56
CA GLY A 87 23.66 7.03 -14.49
C GLY A 87 23.63 5.51 -14.65
N PHE A 88 23.12 4.85 -13.61
CA PHE A 88 23.07 3.40 -13.55
C PHE A 88 21.63 2.92 -13.72
N LEU A 89 21.35 2.25 -14.83
CA LEU A 89 20.04 1.71 -15.17
C LEU A 89 19.94 0.25 -14.71
N MET A 90 18.86 -0.09 -14.03
CA MET A 90 18.56 -1.45 -13.56
C MET A 90 17.08 -1.80 -13.81
N PRO A 91 16.71 -3.10 -13.80
CA PRO A 91 15.30 -3.47 -13.84
C PRO A 91 14.57 -2.84 -12.64
N GLY A 92 13.26 -2.65 -12.78
CA GLY A 92 12.39 -2.42 -11.65
C GLY A 92 12.60 -3.48 -10.57
N LEU A 93 12.73 -3.03 -9.32
CA LEU A 93 12.95 -3.93 -8.19
C LEU A 93 11.67 -4.73 -7.89
N ILE A 94 11.87 -5.91 -7.31
CA ILE A 94 10.82 -6.82 -6.85
C ILE A 94 11.04 -7.08 -5.36
N ASP A 95 10.07 -6.68 -4.54
CA ASP A 95 10.07 -7.02 -3.11
C ASP A 95 9.40 -8.38 -2.92
N SER A 96 10.14 -9.35 -2.39
CA SER A 96 9.73 -10.77 -2.34
C SER A 96 8.89 -11.13 -1.12
N HIS A 97 8.69 -10.19 -0.19
CA HIS A 97 7.77 -10.36 0.94
C HIS A 97 7.28 -9.00 1.38
N VAL A 98 5.99 -8.74 1.15
CA VAL A 98 5.28 -7.58 1.66
C VAL A 98 3.86 -7.96 2.06
N HIS A 99 3.19 -7.01 2.71
CA HIS A 99 1.76 -7.00 2.98
C HIS A 99 1.12 -5.78 2.32
N VAL A 100 0.31 -6.04 1.30
CA VAL A 100 -0.28 -4.99 0.46
C VAL A 100 -1.60 -4.53 1.06
N PHE A 101 -1.53 -3.39 1.76
CA PHE A 101 -2.68 -2.65 2.27
C PHE A 101 -2.55 -1.16 1.95
N GLY A 102 -3.67 -0.46 1.84
CA GLY A 102 -3.71 1.00 1.69
C GLY A 102 -2.84 1.52 0.53
N SER A 103 -1.84 2.35 0.83
CA SER A 103 -0.94 2.99 -0.13
C SER A 103 0.28 2.17 -0.56
N ALA A 104 0.38 0.92 -0.12
CA ALA A 104 1.60 0.11 -0.28
C ALA A 104 2.16 0.09 -1.71
N ARG A 105 1.31 -0.01 -2.73
CA ARG A 105 1.71 -0.16 -4.13
C ARG A 105 2.29 1.12 -4.73
N GLU A 106 1.73 2.26 -4.37
CA GLU A 106 2.26 3.57 -4.78
C GLU A 106 3.52 3.93 -4.00
N ASP A 107 3.54 3.57 -2.72
CA ASP A 107 4.69 3.76 -1.84
C ASP A 107 5.89 2.95 -2.36
N ALA A 108 5.67 1.69 -2.71
CA ALA A 108 6.66 0.82 -3.35
C ALA A 108 7.25 1.45 -4.63
N LEU A 109 6.38 1.93 -5.52
CA LEU A 109 6.81 2.45 -6.83
C LEU A 109 7.68 3.71 -6.73
N ARG A 110 7.44 4.59 -5.74
CA ARG A 110 8.31 5.77 -5.49
C ARG A 110 9.76 5.40 -5.13
N PHE A 111 9.97 4.19 -4.65
CA PHE A 111 11.28 3.62 -4.33
C PHE A 111 11.75 2.62 -5.39
N GLY A 112 11.19 2.66 -6.61
CA GLY A 112 11.65 1.83 -7.72
C GLY A 112 11.26 0.35 -7.60
N VAL A 113 10.43 0.00 -6.62
CA VAL A 113 9.82 -1.32 -6.51
C VAL A 113 8.61 -1.37 -7.44
N THR A 114 8.75 -2.11 -8.54
CA THR A 114 7.74 -2.20 -9.60
C THR A 114 6.93 -3.49 -9.53
N GLY A 115 7.44 -4.50 -8.80
CA GLY A 115 6.77 -5.76 -8.51
C GLY A 115 6.80 -6.07 -7.02
N MET A 116 5.74 -6.70 -6.51
CA MET A 116 5.56 -7.05 -5.10
C MET A 116 5.05 -8.48 -5.00
N ILE A 117 5.71 -9.31 -4.19
CA ILE A 117 5.22 -10.61 -3.76
C ILE A 117 4.55 -10.44 -2.40
N ASP A 118 3.23 -10.37 -2.42
CA ASP A 118 2.38 -10.25 -1.25
C ASP A 118 2.15 -11.61 -0.61
N LEU A 119 2.54 -11.77 0.66
CA LEU A 119 2.41 -13.06 1.35
C LEU A 119 1.18 -13.15 2.23
N PHE A 120 0.45 -12.05 2.41
CA PHE A 120 -0.84 -12.05 3.07
C PHE A 120 -1.58 -10.73 2.85
N THR A 121 -2.78 -10.82 2.29
CA THR A 121 -3.74 -9.72 2.17
C THR A 121 -5.16 -10.26 2.10
N ASP A 122 -6.13 -9.36 2.03
CA ASP A 122 -7.52 -9.71 1.75
C ASP A 122 -7.68 -10.19 0.29
N HIS A 123 -8.11 -11.43 0.13
CA HIS A 123 -8.26 -12.08 -1.17
C HIS A 123 -9.19 -11.30 -2.13
N ARG A 124 -10.08 -10.44 -1.62
CA ARG A 124 -10.96 -9.59 -2.43
C ARG A 124 -10.20 -8.57 -3.29
N GLN A 125 -8.94 -8.28 -2.97
CA GLN A 125 -8.10 -7.36 -3.75
C GLN A 125 -7.47 -8.01 -4.99
N LEU A 126 -7.32 -9.34 -5.00
CA LEU A 126 -6.53 -10.10 -5.98
C LEU A 126 -7.02 -9.91 -7.43
N PRO A 127 -8.34 -9.86 -7.73
CA PRO A 127 -8.80 -9.55 -9.08
C PRO A 127 -8.24 -8.22 -9.62
N SER A 128 -8.23 -7.17 -8.78
CA SER A 128 -7.69 -5.87 -9.19
C SER A 128 -6.18 -5.90 -9.41
N PHE A 129 -5.45 -6.70 -8.63
CA PHE A 129 -4.02 -6.88 -8.84
C PHE A 129 -3.75 -7.54 -10.19
N LYS A 130 -4.53 -8.56 -10.55
CA LYS A 130 -4.43 -9.22 -11.85
C LYS A 130 -4.72 -8.29 -13.02
N GLU A 131 -5.77 -7.48 -12.93
CA GLU A 131 -6.10 -6.49 -13.95
C GLU A 131 -4.97 -5.47 -14.16
N ASP A 132 -4.37 -4.99 -13.07
CA ASP A 132 -3.24 -4.06 -13.15
C ASP A 132 -1.99 -4.74 -13.77
N ARG A 133 -1.69 -5.99 -13.40
CA ARG A 133 -0.61 -6.78 -14.01
C ARG A 133 -0.77 -6.93 -15.51
N ASP A 134 -1.99 -7.16 -15.99
CA ASP A 134 -2.28 -7.37 -17.41
C ASP A 134 -2.23 -6.07 -18.23
N SER A 135 -2.41 -4.92 -17.56
CA SER A 135 -2.38 -3.60 -18.18
C SER A 135 -0.96 -3.11 -18.46
N ARG A 136 -0.76 -2.41 -19.58
CA ARG A 136 0.45 -1.63 -19.90
C ARG A 136 0.20 -0.12 -19.90
N GLN A 137 -0.97 0.31 -19.43
CA GLN A 137 -1.28 1.74 -19.33
C GLN A 137 -0.36 2.44 -18.29
N PRO A 138 -0.18 3.76 -18.39
CA PRO A 138 0.44 4.54 -17.33
C PRO A 138 -0.23 4.26 -15.99
N THR A 139 0.57 3.99 -14.97
CA THR A 139 0.08 3.72 -13.62
C THR A 139 1.09 4.19 -12.58
N ARG A 140 0.60 4.45 -11.37
CA ARG A 140 1.41 4.84 -10.21
C ARG A 140 1.55 3.72 -9.19
N ARG A 141 1.09 2.51 -9.53
CA ARG A 141 1.05 1.36 -8.64
C ARG A 141 2.03 0.29 -9.12
N ALA A 142 2.75 -0.31 -8.19
CA ALA A 142 3.47 -1.54 -8.43
C ALA A 142 2.51 -2.70 -8.75
N ASP A 143 3.00 -3.67 -9.51
CA ASP A 143 2.30 -4.92 -9.81
C ASP A 143 2.46 -5.89 -8.63
N VAL A 144 1.42 -6.67 -8.33
CA VAL A 144 1.40 -7.54 -7.14
C VAL A 144 1.05 -8.96 -7.53
N TRP A 145 1.79 -9.96 -7.04
CA TRP A 145 1.40 -11.37 -7.00
C TRP A 145 1.18 -11.75 -5.55
N SER A 146 0.10 -12.45 -5.25
CA SER A 146 -0.34 -12.59 -3.87
C SER A 146 -0.66 -14.05 -3.52
N ALA A 147 -0.28 -14.43 -2.30
CA ALA A 147 -0.79 -15.63 -1.65
C ALA A 147 -2.27 -15.51 -1.26
N GLY A 148 -2.81 -14.29 -1.24
CA GLY A 148 -4.12 -13.98 -0.70
C GLY A 148 -4.20 -14.32 0.78
N THR A 149 -5.21 -15.10 1.14
CA THR A 149 -5.37 -15.60 2.50
C THR A 149 -4.40 -16.76 2.76
N LEU A 150 -3.57 -16.62 3.80
CA LEU A 150 -2.61 -17.62 4.24
C LEU A 150 -3.27 -18.92 4.77
N VAL A 151 -2.50 -20.00 4.85
CA VAL A 151 -2.89 -21.27 5.49
C VAL A 151 -2.31 -21.33 6.89
N THR A 152 -3.14 -21.42 7.93
CA THR A 152 -2.70 -21.51 9.33
C THR A 152 -3.63 -22.41 10.16
N ALA A 153 -3.25 -22.67 11.42
CA ALA A 153 -4.07 -23.42 12.38
C ALA A 153 -5.00 -22.49 13.18
N GLU A 154 -6.04 -23.04 13.79
CA GLU A 154 -6.89 -22.28 14.70
C GLU A 154 -6.06 -21.67 15.84
N GLY A 155 -6.14 -20.35 16.02
CA GLY A 155 -5.35 -19.61 17.02
C GLY A 155 -3.85 -19.50 16.72
N GLY A 156 -3.44 -19.84 15.49
CA GLY A 156 -2.06 -19.73 15.03
C GLY A 156 -1.67 -18.35 14.53
N HIS A 157 -0.39 -18.17 14.20
CA HIS A 157 0.10 -16.95 13.59
C HIS A 157 -0.66 -16.64 12.28
N GLY A 158 -1.07 -15.37 12.12
CA GLY A 158 -1.96 -14.92 11.05
C GLY A 158 -3.41 -14.66 11.51
N THR A 159 -3.87 -15.28 12.60
CA THR A 159 -5.27 -15.11 13.07
C THR A 159 -5.44 -13.98 14.11
N GLN A 160 -4.36 -13.36 14.56
CA GLN A 160 -4.40 -12.39 15.68
C GLN A 160 -4.88 -10.98 15.27
N TYR A 161 -5.08 -10.72 13.98
CA TYR A 161 -5.27 -9.36 13.44
C TYR A 161 -6.74 -8.89 13.40
N GLY A 162 -7.65 -9.60 14.08
CA GLY A 162 -9.06 -9.19 14.20
C GLY A 162 -9.92 -9.44 12.96
N MET A 163 -9.34 -10.05 11.92
CA MET A 163 -10.04 -10.50 10.71
C MET A 163 -10.30 -12.02 10.77
N PRO A 164 -11.47 -12.52 10.31
CA PRO A 164 -11.71 -13.95 10.19
C PRO A 164 -10.75 -14.59 9.18
N ILE A 165 -9.98 -15.58 9.62
CA ILE A 165 -9.05 -16.35 8.78
C ILE A 165 -9.49 -17.81 8.78
N PRO A 166 -9.73 -18.43 7.60
CA PRO A 166 -9.94 -19.87 7.51
C PRO A 166 -8.72 -20.65 8.01
N THR A 167 -8.95 -21.73 8.74
CA THR A 167 -7.88 -22.54 9.36
C THR A 167 -7.91 -23.98 8.82
N LEU A 168 -6.74 -24.62 8.80
CA LEU A 168 -6.58 -26.01 8.33
C LEU A 168 -6.12 -26.91 9.49
N ASP A 169 -7.09 -27.48 10.19
CA ASP A 169 -6.81 -28.36 11.34
C ASP A 169 -6.81 -29.86 10.96
N ASP A 170 -7.56 -30.23 9.91
CA ASP A 170 -7.65 -31.61 9.41
C ASP A 170 -6.87 -31.78 8.08
N PRO A 171 -5.81 -32.63 8.02
CA PRO A 171 -5.04 -32.86 6.80
C PRO A 171 -5.86 -33.38 5.63
N ASP A 172 -6.98 -34.09 5.87
CA ASP A 172 -7.85 -34.61 4.80
C ASP A 172 -8.58 -33.48 4.05
N GLN A 173 -8.69 -32.29 4.65
CA GLN A 173 -9.32 -31.11 4.05
C GLN A 173 -8.35 -30.26 3.21
N ALA A 174 -7.05 -30.57 3.23
CA ALA A 174 -6.02 -29.76 2.57
C ALA A 174 -6.31 -29.54 1.08
N GLY A 175 -6.76 -30.58 0.37
CA GLY A 175 -7.09 -30.49 -1.06
C GLY A 175 -8.18 -29.46 -1.37
N SER A 176 -9.30 -29.49 -0.63
CA SER A 176 -10.37 -28.49 -0.78
C SER A 176 -9.93 -27.12 -0.32
N PHE A 177 -9.16 -27.04 0.77
CA PHE A 177 -8.68 -25.76 1.31
C PHE A 177 -7.81 -25.03 0.31
N ILE A 178 -6.86 -25.72 -0.33
CA ILE A 178 -6.01 -25.13 -1.37
C ILE A 178 -6.84 -24.75 -2.60
N ALA A 179 -7.77 -25.61 -3.03
CA ALA A 179 -8.64 -25.30 -4.17
C ALA A 179 -9.46 -24.02 -3.96
N GLU A 180 -9.90 -23.73 -2.74
CA GLU A 180 -10.60 -22.49 -2.41
C GLU A 180 -9.69 -21.25 -2.51
N ARG A 181 -8.46 -21.29 -1.97
CA ARG A 181 -7.51 -20.17 -2.09
C ARG A 181 -7.19 -19.86 -3.56
N LEU A 182 -7.04 -20.90 -4.37
CA LEU A 182 -6.86 -20.74 -5.82
C LEU A 182 -8.10 -20.18 -6.51
N ALA A 183 -9.31 -20.57 -6.09
CA ALA A 183 -10.56 -20.02 -6.60
C ALA A 183 -10.75 -18.55 -6.20
N GLU A 184 -10.21 -18.13 -5.06
CA GLU A 184 -10.16 -16.72 -4.62
C GLU A 184 -9.15 -15.88 -5.42
N GLY A 185 -8.22 -16.52 -6.10
CA GLY A 185 -7.29 -15.90 -7.04
C GLY A 185 -5.82 -15.91 -6.62
N SER A 186 -5.45 -16.66 -5.58
CA SER A 186 -4.05 -16.76 -5.13
C SER A 186 -3.14 -17.24 -6.27
N ASP A 187 -1.99 -16.57 -6.44
CA ASP A 187 -1.00 -16.92 -7.45
C ASP A 187 -0.08 -18.08 -6.98
N PHE A 188 0.06 -18.24 -5.67
CA PHE A 188 0.79 -19.29 -4.97
C PHE A 188 0.22 -19.45 -3.55
N ILE A 189 0.71 -20.41 -2.77
CA ILE A 189 0.20 -20.71 -1.43
C ILE A 189 1.24 -20.36 -0.36
N LYS A 190 0.84 -19.56 0.62
CA LYS A 190 1.62 -19.26 1.83
C LYS A 190 1.08 -20.08 3.00
N LEU A 191 1.95 -20.86 3.64
CA LEU A 191 1.66 -21.61 4.86
C LEU A 191 2.34 -20.98 6.06
N VAL A 192 1.70 -21.07 7.22
CA VAL A 192 2.25 -20.60 8.50
C VAL A 192 2.55 -21.78 9.42
N TYR A 193 3.84 -22.01 9.67
CA TYR A 193 4.32 -23.05 10.57
C TYR A 193 5.25 -22.47 11.63
N GLU A 194 4.65 -21.77 12.59
CA GLU A 194 5.35 -21.11 13.71
C GLU A 194 4.58 -21.29 15.01
N GLY A 195 5.27 -21.63 16.10
CA GLY A 195 4.69 -21.69 17.46
C GLY A 195 5.13 -20.59 18.41
N GLY A 196 6.00 -19.67 17.98
CA GLY A 196 6.41 -18.50 18.75
C GLY A 196 7.58 -18.72 19.72
N GLU A 197 8.07 -19.96 19.89
CA GLU A 197 9.06 -20.27 20.94
C GLU A 197 10.38 -19.51 20.77
N ALA A 198 10.81 -19.29 19.51
CA ALA A 198 12.00 -18.51 19.19
C ALA A 198 11.94 -17.07 19.76
N PHE A 199 10.73 -16.57 19.96
CA PHE A 199 10.42 -15.20 20.33
C PHE A 199 9.85 -15.07 21.76
N GLY A 200 9.78 -16.18 22.51
CA GLY A 200 9.34 -16.17 23.91
C GLY A 200 7.83 -16.06 24.11
N PHE A 201 7.03 -16.41 23.10
CA PHE A 201 5.58 -16.55 23.22
C PHE A 201 5.12 -17.93 22.69
N GLU A 202 3.85 -18.26 22.91
CA GLU A 202 3.25 -19.51 22.42
C GLU A 202 2.04 -19.19 21.53
N THR A 203 1.98 -19.84 20.37
CA THR A 203 0.82 -19.83 19.48
C THR A 203 0.60 -21.23 18.89
N ASN A 204 -0.61 -21.50 18.44
CA ASN A 204 -0.88 -22.75 17.74
C ASN A 204 -0.18 -22.74 16.37
N ARG A 205 0.12 -23.93 15.84
CA ARG A 205 0.68 -24.07 14.49
C ARG A 205 0.06 -25.28 13.82
N LEU A 206 0.15 -25.34 12.49
CA LEU A 206 -0.31 -26.50 11.72
C LEU A 206 0.29 -27.79 12.29
N SER A 207 -0.46 -28.89 12.25
CA SER A 207 0.15 -30.21 12.47
C SER A 207 1.13 -30.52 11.33
N GLN A 208 2.13 -31.37 11.57
CA GLN A 208 3.06 -31.77 10.50
C GLN A 208 2.32 -32.46 9.34
N ASP A 209 1.28 -33.25 9.64
CA ASP A 209 0.45 -33.90 8.64
C ASP A 209 -0.33 -32.87 7.81
N SER A 210 -0.90 -31.83 8.46
CA SER A 210 -1.62 -30.75 7.76
C SER A 210 -0.67 -29.92 6.89
N LEU A 211 0.54 -29.60 7.39
CA LEU A 211 1.58 -28.92 6.63
C LEU A 211 1.96 -29.72 5.38
N GLN A 212 2.27 -31.01 5.52
CA GLN A 212 2.64 -31.88 4.41
C GLN A 212 1.48 -32.08 3.42
N ALA A 213 0.24 -32.24 3.93
CA ALA A 213 -0.93 -32.40 3.08
C ALA A 213 -1.23 -31.15 2.25
N ALA A 214 -1.07 -29.96 2.84
CA ALA A 214 -1.26 -28.69 2.15
C ALA A 214 -0.16 -28.43 1.11
N ILE A 215 1.11 -28.68 1.42
CA ILE A 215 2.22 -28.59 0.44
C ILE A 215 1.95 -29.52 -0.75
N ARG A 216 1.61 -30.79 -0.47
CA ARG A 216 1.28 -31.76 -1.54
C ARG A 216 0.11 -31.29 -2.40
N ALA A 217 -0.96 -30.78 -1.78
CA ALA A 217 -2.12 -30.27 -2.51
C ALA A 217 -1.77 -29.07 -3.41
N SER A 218 -0.91 -28.16 -2.95
CA SER A 218 -0.38 -27.05 -3.76
C SER A 218 0.39 -27.56 -4.98
N HIS A 219 1.28 -28.54 -4.79
CA HIS A 219 2.05 -29.15 -5.89
C HIS A 219 1.17 -29.90 -6.88
N GLU A 220 0.15 -30.63 -6.42
CA GLU A 220 -0.85 -31.28 -7.27
C GLU A 220 -1.65 -30.27 -8.10
N ALA A 221 -1.86 -29.05 -7.58
CA ALA A 221 -2.48 -27.94 -8.28
C ALA A 221 -1.49 -27.15 -9.17
N GLY A 222 -0.19 -27.47 -9.15
CA GLY A 222 0.84 -26.85 -9.98
C GLY A 222 1.26 -25.45 -9.53
N VAL A 223 1.10 -25.11 -8.25
CA VAL A 223 1.50 -23.82 -7.67
C VAL A 223 2.54 -24.01 -6.57
N LEU A 224 3.32 -22.96 -6.32
CA LEU A 224 4.32 -22.95 -5.25
C LEU A 224 3.66 -22.97 -3.87
N ALA A 225 4.29 -23.65 -2.93
CA ALA A 225 4.02 -23.59 -1.50
C ALA A 225 5.23 -23.01 -0.76
N VAL A 226 5.07 -21.83 -0.16
CA VAL A 226 6.10 -21.18 0.65
C VAL A 226 5.70 -21.18 2.12
N THR A 227 6.66 -21.36 3.03
CA THR A 227 6.35 -21.58 4.46
C THR A 227 7.02 -20.55 5.35
N HIS A 228 6.20 -19.86 6.13
CA HIS A 228 6.64 -19.07 7.30
C HIS A 228 7.22 -19.97 8.37
N ILE A 229 8.39 -19.60 8.89
CA ILE A 229 9.04 -20.28 10.03
C ILE A 229 9.58 -19.23 11.01
N GLY A 230 9.71 -19.59 12.29
CA GLY A 230 10.35 -18.75 13.30
C GLY A 230 11.66 -19.35 13.84
N SER A 231 11.82 -20.67 13.75
CA SER A 231 12.93 -21.42 14.35
C SER A 231 13.61 -22.37 13.38
N ARG A 232 14.84 -22.79 13.73
CA ARG A 232 15.62 -23.76 12.94
C ARG A 232 14.90 -25.11 12.79
N GLU A 233 14.25 -25.60 13.83
CA GLU A 233 13.54 -26.88 13.78
C GLU A 233 12.25 -26.79 12.95
N GLU A 234 11.60 -25.63 12.93
CA GLU A 234 10.48 -25.38 12.01
C GLU A 234 10.94 -25.34 10.56
N ALA A 235 12.07 -24.70 10.28
CA ALA A 235 12.70 -24.73 8.96
C ALA A 235 13.01 -26.16 8.51
N ARG A 236 13.63 -26.98 9.38
CA ARG A 236 13.89 -28.40 9.10
C ARG A 236 12.61 -29.16 8.75
N THR A 237 11.55 -28.94 9.53
CA THR A 237 10.26 -29.62 9.34
C THR A 237 9.59 -29.21 8.02
N ALA A 238 9.54 -27.90 7.72
CA ALA A 238 8.96 -27.39 6.48
C ALA A 238 9.72 -27.89 5.24
N LEU A 239 11.05 -27.94 5.32
CA LEU A 239 11.90 -28.48 4.27
C LEU A 239 11.75 -29.99 4.07
N ALA A 240 11.60 -30.76 5.14
CA ALA A 240 11.31 -32.19 5.06
C ALA A 240 9.90 -32.45 4.49
N ALA A 241 8.94 -31.55 4.74
CA ALA A 241 7.60 -31.60 4.16
C ALA A 241 7.55 -31.21 2.67
N GLY A 242 8.63 -30.62 2.14
CA GLY A 242 8.78 -30.32 0.71
C GLY A 242 8.39 -28.90 0.31
N THR A 243 8.46 -27.92 1.22
CA THR A 243 8.23 -26.50 0.87
C THR A 243 9.18 -26.02 -0.24
N ASP A 244 8.69 -25.18 -1.15
CA ASP A 244 9.48 -24.62 -2.26
C ASP A 244 10.39 -23.48 -1.77
N GLY A 245 9.95 -22.75 -0.74
CA GLY A 245 10.69 -21.64 -0.19
C GLY A 245 10.41 -21.39 1.29
N LEU A 246 11.48 -21.08 2.02
CA LEU A 246 11.37 -20.59 3.39
C LEU A 246 11.13 -19.10 3.40
N VAL A 247 10.19 -18.67 4.23
CA VAL A 247 9.87 -17.28 4.45
C VAL A 247 10.16 -16.91 5.89
N HIS A 248 10.94 -15.84 5.97
CA HIS A 248 11.90 -15.53 7.02
C HIS A 248 13.04 -16.56 7.07
N THR A 249 14.16 -16.10 7.62
CA THR A 249 15.16 -16.99 8.20
C THR A 249 14.81 -17.24 9.67
N PHE A 250 15.40 -18.27 10.24
CA PHE A 250 15.39 -18.46 11.69
C PHE A 250 16.53 -17.68 12.35
N SER A 251 16.34 -17.41 13.64
CA SER A 251 17.26 -16.61 14.45
C SER A 251 17.54 -17.22 15.82
N ASP A 252 16.97 -18.38 16.15
CA ASP A 252 17.10 -19.04 17.45
C ASP A 252 18.36 -19.90 17.62
N ALA A 253 19.00 -20.28 16.51
CA ALA A 253 20.20 -21.12 16.50
C ALA A 253 20.99 -20.98 15.19
N ASP A 254 22.25 -21.40 15.21
CA ASP A 254 23.06 -21.52 13.99
C ASP A 254 22.50 -22.58 13.03
N ILE A 255 22.58 -22.29 11.74
CA ILE A 255 22.29 -23.23 10.66
C ILE A 255 23.18 -24.48 10.73
N ASP A 256 22.64 -25.63 10.33
CA ASP A 256 23.38 -26.90 10.26
C ASP A 256 23.41 -27.49 8.84
N GLU A 257 24.25 -28.50 8.65
CA GLU A 257 24.47 -29.16 7.35
C GLU A 257 23.20 -29.78 6.77
N GLU A 258 22.28 -30.27 7.59
CA GLU A 258 21.06 -30.90 7.11
C GLU A 258 20.15 -29.87 6.43
N ILE A 259 19.99 -28.68 7.02
CA ILE A 259 19.23 -27.59 6.38
C ILE A 259 19.90 -27.16 5.07
N ILE A 260 21.23 -27.06 5.04
CA ILE A 260 21.96 -26.69 3.82
C ILE A 260 21.67 -27.70 2.69
N GLU A 261 21.75 -29.01 2.99
CA GLU A 261 21.49 -30.06 2.00
C GLU A 261 20.03 -30.05 1.54
N LEU A 262 19.08 -29.83 2.46
CA LEU A 262 17.66 -29.72 2.13
C LEU A 262 17.35 -28.50 1.24
N MET A 263 18.05 -27.38 1.43
CA MET A 263 17.83 -26.16 0.63
C MET A 263 18.40 -26.26 -0.80
N LYS A 264 19.35 -27.16 -1.06
CA LYS A 264 19.94 -27.34 -2.41
C LYS A 264 19.00 -27.97 -3.42
N ASP A 265 17.85 -28.50 -2.99
CA ASP A 265 16.85 -29.16 -3.85
C ASP A 265 15.93 -28.16 -4.58
N GLN A 266 16.53 -27.21 -5.32
CA GLN A 266 15.83 -26.14 -6.06
C GLN A 266 14.93 -25.23 -5.22
N ARG A 267 15.23 -25.08 -3.93
CA ARG A 267 14.47 -24.23 -3.00
C ARG A 267 15.10 -22.85 -2.86
N PHE A 268 14.35 -21.92 -2.29
CA PHE A 268 14.83 -20.56 -2.06
C PHE A 268 14.55 -20.05 -0.63
N LEU A 269 15.26 -19.00 -0.23
CA LEU A 269 15.06 -18.31 1.03
C LEU A 269 14.66 -16.85 0.78
N ILE A 270 13.57 -16.41 1.42
CA ILE A 270 13.24 -14.99 1.61
C ILE A 270 13.54 -14.63 3.07
N PRO A 271 14.74 -14.11 3.39
CA PRO A 271 15.21 -14.05 4.77
C PRO A 271 14.61 -12.91 5.58
N THR A 272 14.22 -11.82 4.91
CA THR A 272 13.68 -10.60 5.51
C THR A 272 14.50 -10.10 6.70
N LEU A 273 15.81 -9.96 6.52
CA LEU A 273 16.72 -9.54 7.59
C LEU A 273 16.31 -8.20 8.22
N THR A 274 15.64 -7.33 7.46
CA THR A 274 15.15 -6.03 7.94
C THR A 274 14.09 -6.18 9.02
N VAL A 275 13.04 -6.98 8.81
CA VAL A 275 12.04 -7.21 9.86
C VAL A 275 12.61 -8.04 11.00
N VAL A 276 13.48 -9.02 10.71
CA VAL A 276 14.15 -9.82 11.75
C VAL A 276 14.97 -8.92 12.68
N ALA A 277 15.71 -7.94 12.14
CA ALA A 277 16.43 -6.95 12.94
C ALA A 277 15.49 -6.11 13.84
N SER A 278 14.32 -5.73 13.31
CA SER A 278 13.30 -5.00 14.09
C SER A 278 12.75 -5.84 15.24
N VAL A 279 12.39 -7.10 14.95
CA VAL A 279 11.81 -8.07 15.90
C VAL A 279 12.77 -8.36 17.06
N VAL A 280 14.06 -8.56 16.79
CA VAL A 280 15.07 -8.87 17.82
C VAL A 280 15.72 -7.63 18.45
N GLY A 281 15.30 -6.42 18.06
CA GLY A 281 15.72 -5.16 18.68
C GLY A 281 17.08 -4.60 18.25
N GLU A 282 17.67 -5.07 17.15
CA GLU A 282 18.93 -4.56 16.57
C GLU A 282 18.74 -3.25 15.76
N GLY A 283 17.50 -2.81 15.59
CA GLY A 283 17.14 -1.59 14.86
C GLY A 283 16.84 -1.85 13.38
N ALA A 284 15.78 -1.21 12.91
CA ALA A 284 15.37 -1.17 11.51
C ALA A 284 14.73 0.19 11.21
N GLY A 285 14.96 0.67 9.99
CA GLY A 285 14.38 1.92 9.51
C GLY A 285 15.11 3.20 9.94
N GLU A 286 16.00 3.17 10.95
CA GLU A 286 16.72 4.38 11.39
C GLU A 286 17.60 4.94 10.27
N SER A 287 18.26 4.06 9.50
CA SER A 287 19.13 4.49 8.40
C SER A 287 18.35 5.11 7.25
N LEU A 288 17.08 4.73 7.05
CA LEU A 288 16.17 5.31 6.06
C LEU A 288 15.63 6.65 6.54
N LEU A 289 15.29 6.74 7.83
CA LEU A 289 14.91 7.98 8.47
C LEU A 289 16.09 8.97 8.57
N ALA A 290 17.35 8.54 8.58
CA ALA A 290 18.48 9.47 8.63
C ALA A 290 18.90 10.01 7.25
N ASP A 291 18.44 9.39 6.17
CA ASP A 291 18.84 9.73 4.80
C ASP A 291 17.90 10.79 4.21
N GLU A 292 18.40 12.01 3.98
CA GLU A 292 17.61 13.15 3.49
C GLU A 292 16.95 12.87 2.12
N GLY A 293 17.62 12.15 1.23
CA GLY A 293 17.11 11.81 -0.10
C GLY A 293 16.02 10.74 -0.08
N VAL A 294 16.05 9.87 0.93
CA VAL A 294 14.96 8.92 1.21
C VAL A 294 13.81 9.63 1.92
N GLN A 295 14.10 10.43 2.96
CA GLN A 295 13.09 11.16 3.74
C GLN A 295 12.15 12.03 2.89
N ALA A 296 12.68 12.66 1.84
CA ALA A 296 11.92 13.50 0.93
C ALA A 296 10.84 12.72 0.15
N ARG A 297 10.99 11.40 -0.02
CA ARG A 297 10.06 10.53 -0.75
C ARG A 297 9.15 9.68 0.15
N LEU A 298 9.45 9.61 1.44
CA LEU A 298 8.64 8.89 2.42
C LEU A 298 7.33 9.65 2.69
N SER A 299 6.21 8.93 2.68
CA SER A 299 4.93 9.44 3.19
C SER A 299 4.95 9.59 4.71
N ALA A 300 3.97 10.30 5.27
CA ALA A 300 3.80 10.39 6.72
C ALA A 300 3.60 9.00 7.36
N GLY A 301 2.77 8.15 6.76
CA GLY A 301 2.56 6.77 7.20
C GLY A 301 3.85 5.95 7.20
N GLN A 302 4.64 6.01 6.13
CA GLN A 302 5.94 5.32 6.07
C GLN A 302 6.90 5.81 7.17
N LYS A 303 6.95 7.12 7.43
CA LYS A 303 7.77 7.68 8.52
C LYS A 303 7.31 7.17 9.90
N ALA A 304 6.01 7.09 10.12
CA ALA A 304 5.44 6.56 11.35
C ALA A 304 5.81 5.09 11.55
N THR A 305 5.58 4.23 10.56
CA THR A 305 5.89 2.79 10.65
C THR A 305 7.38 2.54 10.85
N LEU A 306 8.26 3.26 10.13
CA LEU A 306 9.71 3.18 10.32
C LEU A 306 10.17 3.60 11.72
N ALA A 307 9.40 4.44 12.42
CA ALA A 307 9.68 4.85 13.80
C ALA A 307 9.09 3.91 14.86
N MET A 308 8.17 3.00 14.48
CA MET A 308 7.62 2.00 15.40
C MET A 308 8.62 0.89 15.71
N ARG A 309 8.53 0.31 16.89
CA ARG A 309 9.37 -0.82 17.30
C ARG A 309 8.48 -1.95 17.81
N PHE A 310 8.91 -3.19 17.57
CA PHE A 310 8.31 -4.33 18.24
C PHE A 310 8.56 -4.25 19.75
N PRO A 311 7.64 -4.79 20.58
CA PRO A 311 7.93 -5.04 21.98
C PRO A 311 9.19 -5.91 22.12
N THR A 312 9.98 -5.68 23.17
CA THR A 312 11.11 -6.57 23.47
C THR A 312 10.62 -7.99 23.67
N MET A 313 11.24 -8.93 22.95
CA MET A 313 10.93 -10.35 23.01
C MET A 313 11.93 -11.09 23.92
N ASP A 314 11.42 -11.91 24.84
CA ASP A 314 12.22 -12.69 25.79
C ASP A 314 12.49 -14.11 25.27
N GLY A 315 13.00 -14.22 24.04
CA GLY A 315 13.28 -15.49 23.35
C GLY A 315 14.77 -15.74 23.05
N PRO A 316 15.13 -16.94 22.54
CA PRO A 316 16.48 -17.24 22.08
C PRO A 316 16.88 -16.54 20.77
N ALA A 317 15.94 -15.92 20.04
CA ALA A 317 16.20 -15.24 18.76
C ALA A 317 17.30 -14.18 18.85
N ARG A 318 18.31 -14.27 17.98
CA ARG A 318 19.41 -13.31 17.83
C ARG A 318 19.70 -13.05 16.34
N TYR A 319 20.05 -11.81 16.02
CA TYR A 319 20.26 -11.38 14.64
C TYR A 319 21.47 -12.05 13.96
N ASP A 320 22.53 -12.35 14.72
CA ASP A 320 23.75 -12.98 14.21
C ASP A 320 23.51 -14.41 13.66
N HIS A 321 22.56 -15.16 14.24
CA HIS A 321 22.11 -16.44 13.71
C HIS A 321 21.41 -16.30 12.36
N ALA A 322 20.56 -15.28 12.21
CA ALA A 322 19.88 -14.97 10.95
C ALA A 322 20.88 -14.56 9.86
N GLU A 323 21.80 -13.65 10.19
CA GLU A 323 22.87 -13.20 9.29
C GLU A 323 23.78 -14.36 8.85
N THR A 324 24.18 -15.21 9.79
CA THR A 324 24.99 -16.41 9.51
C THR A 324 24.28 -17.39 8.60
N SER A 325 22.98 -17.61 8.81
CA SER A 325 22.17 -18.52 7.99
C SER A 325 22.10 -18.05 6.53
N VAL A 326 21.85 -16.76 6.32
CA VAL A 326 21.85 -16.15 4.97
C VAL A 326 23.20 -16.29 4.29
N ARG A 327 24.29 -16.00 5.01
CA ARG A 327 25.65 -16.12 4.48
C ARG A 327 25.95 -17.53 3.98
N VAL A 328 25.71 -18.52 4.84
CA VAL A 328 26.03 -19.93 4.58
C VAL A 328 25.19 -20.49 3.44
N LEU A 329 23.91 -20.14 3.37
CA LEU A 329 23.03 -20.59 2.27
C LEU A 329 23.44 -19.95 0.93
N ASN A 330 23.79 -18.66 0.92
CA ASN A 330 24.32 -18.00 -0.26
C ASN A 330 25.65 -18.63 -0.72
N GLU A 331 26.57 -18.92 0.19
CA GLU A 331 27.83 -19.63 -0.10
C GLU A 331 27.58 -21.04 -0.66
N ALA A 332 26.51 -21.70 -0.22
CA ALA A 332 26.07 -22.99 -0.72
C ALA A 332 25.34 -22.93 -2.08
N GLY A 333 25.13 -21.73 -2.63
CA GLY A 333 24.47 -21.52 -3.93
C GLY A 333 22.94 -21.57 -3.88
N VAL A 334 22.35 -21.48 -2.69
CA VAL A 334 20.89 -21.40 -2.51
C VAL A 334 20.41 -20.01 -2.96
N PRO A 335 19.38 -19.91 -3.83
CA PRO A 335 18.77 -18.63 -4.19
C PRO A 335 18.27 -17.85 -2.97
N ILE A 336 18.74 -16.61 -2.83
CA ILE A 336 18.27 -15.65 -1.84
C ILE A 336 17.44 -14.59 -2.54
N LEU A 337 16.26 -14.29 -1.99
CA LEU A 337 15.29 -13.34 -2.52
C LEU A 337 15.11 -12.21 -1.50
N ALA A 338 15.31 -10.96 -1.91
CA ALA A 338 15.17 -9.81 -1.03
C ALA A 338 13.69 -9.55 -0.76
N GLY A 339 13.28 -9.57 0.51
CA GLY A 339 11.93 -9.26 0.97
C GLY A 339 11.98 -8.39 2.22
N SER A 340 11.09 -7.40 2.37
CA SER A 340 11.14 -6.47 3.50
C SER A 340 10.20 -6.81 4.66
N ASP A 341 9.14 -7.56 4.38
CA ASP A 341 7.98 -7.81 5.24
C ASP A 341 7.30 -6.51 5.72
N ALA A 342 7.26 -5.51 4.84
CA ALA A 342 6.61 -4.24 5.11
C ALA A 342 5.08 -4.36 5.06
N PRO A 343 4.32 -3.62 5.90
CA PRO A 343 4.75 -2.52 6.75
C PRO A 343 4.79 -2.88 8.25
N ASN A 344 5.45 -3.98 8.64
CA ASN A 344 5.67 -4.27 10.06
C ASN A 344 6.44 -3.15 10.78
N PRO A 345 6.33 -3.00 12.12
CA PRO A 345 7.11 -2.03 12.89
C PRO A 345 8.58 -1.98 12.48
N GLY A 346 9.10 -0.79 12.16
CA GLY A 346 10.48 -0.58 11.71
C GLY A 346 10.69 -0.77 10.20
N THR A 347 9.65 -1.05 9.43
CA THR A 347 9.73 -1.25 7.98
C THR A 347 8.73 -0.37 7.20
N ALA A 348 8.97 -0.13 5.92
CA ALA A 348 8.06 0.61 5.04
C ALA A 348 8.11 0.09 3.60
N ASN A 349 6.94 -0.03 2.98
CA ASN A 349 6.80 -0.49 1.59
C ASN A 349 7.69 0.32 0.66
N GLY A 350 8.45 -0.37 -0.20
CA GLY A 350 9.43 0.25 -1.09
C GLY A 350 10.76 0.55 -0.43
N ALA A 351 10.77 1.46 0.55
CA ALA A 351 12.01 1.96 1.15
C ALA A 351 12.82 0.85 1.86
N SER A 352 12.15 -0.05 2.58
CA SER A 352 12.81 -1.13 3.33
C SER A 352 13.45 -2.22 2.48
N LEU A 353 13.08 -2.35 1.20
CA LEU A 353 13.78 -3.27 0.29
C LEU A 353 15.24 -2.85 0.06
N HIS A 354 15.53 -1.54 0.05
CA HIS A 354 16.90 -1.05 -0.03
C HIS A 354 17.70 -1.39 1.23
N GLU A 355 17.07 -1.27 2.40
CA GLU A 355 17.66 -1.68 3.68
C GLU A 355 17.92 -3.20 3.72
N GLU A 356 17.03 -3.99 3.13
CA GLU A 356 17.20 -5.43 3.00
C GLU A 356 18.41 -5.77 2.14
N MET A 357 18.56 -5.15 0.96
CA MET A 357 19.74 -5.34 0.12
C MET A 357 21.04 -4.97 0.83
N GLU A 358 21.04 -3.94 1.67
CA GLU A 358 22.19 -3.58 2.52
C GLU A 358 22.49 -4.64 3.58
N ARG A 359 21.46 -5.19 4.23
CA ARG A 359 21.63 -6.27 5.20
C ARG A 359 22.11 -7.56 4.55
N LEU A 360 21.64 -7.88 3.35
CA LEU A 360 22.15 -9.00 2.57
C LEU A 360 23.64 -8.84 2.25
N VAL A 361 24.08 -7.63 1.88
CA VAL A 361 25.51 -7.36 1.68
C VAL A 361 26.29 -7.46 2.99
N ALA A 362 25.74 -6.97 4.10
CA ALA A 362 26.35 -7.14 5.43
C ALA A 362 26.52 -8.63 5.80
N ALA A 363 25.51 -9.45 5.48
CA ALA A 363 25.53 -10.90 5.64
C ALA A 363 26.50 -11.63 4.68
N GLY A 364 27.19 -10.92 3.79
CA GLY A 364 28.24 -11.50 2.94
C GLY A 364 27.86 -11.75 1.48
N LEU A 365 26.69 -11.29 1.02
CA LEU A 365 26.41 -11.21 -0.41
C LEU A 365 27.26 -10.09 -1.04
N SER A 366 27.69 -10.28 -2.29
CA SER A 366 28.17 -9.14 -3.09
C SER A 366 27.02 -8.19 -3.44
N PRO A 367 27.27 -6.89 -3.69
CA PRO A 367 26.21 -5.96 -4.13
C PRO A 367 25.48 -6.44 -5.39
N ARG A 368 26.20 -7.09 -6.33
CA ARG A 368 25.59 -7.74 -7.50
C ARG A 368 24.61 -8.85 -7.08
N GLN A 369 24.95 -9.70 -6.12
CA GLN A 369 24.03 -10.74 -5.61
C GLN A 369 22.80 -10.12 -4.95
N ALA A 370 22.96 -9.03 -4.18
CA ALA A 370 21.82 -8.32 -3.58
C ALA A 370 20.88 -7.71 -4.64
N LEU A 371 21.43 -7.15 -5.73
CA LEU A 371 20.60 -6.67 -6.85
C LEU A 371 19.87 -7.82 -7.56
N ILE A 372 20.52 -8.97 -7.77
CA ILE A 372 19.88 -10.18 -8.33
C ILE A 372 18.74 -10.64 -7.41
N ALA A 373 18.97 -10.64 -6.09
CA ALA A 373 18.00 -11.01 -5.07
C ALA A 373 16.74 -10.12 -5.10
N ALA A 374 16.84 -8.89 -5.57
CA ALA A 374 15.73 -7.95 -5.72
C ALA A 374 15.25 -7.77 -7.17
N THR A 375 15.70 -8.60 -8.12
CA THR A 375 15.32 -8.51 -9.55
C THR A 375 15.08 -9.88 -10.17
N ALA A 376 16.11 -10.51 -10.73
CA ALA A 376 15.99 -11.76 -11.48
C ALA A 376 15.61 -12.96 -10.60
N ALA A 377 16.13 -13.05 -9.36
CA ALA A 377 15.87 -14.19 -8.48
C ALA A 377 14.38 -14.36 -8.09
N PRO A 378 13.67 -13.32 -7.62
CA PRO A 378 12.23 -13.45 -7.36
C PRO A 378 11.42 -13.64 -8.64
N ALA A 379 11.86 -13.05 -9.77
CA ALA A 379 11.22 -13.30 -11.05
C ALA A 379 11.31 -14.78 -11.47
N ASP A 380 12.48 -15.41 -11.29
CA ASP A 380 12.68 -16.82 -11.60
C ASP A 380 11.91 -17.73 -10.63
N ALA A 381 11.95 -17.43 -9.33
CA ALA A 381 11.31 -18.23 -8.30
C ALA A 381 9.78 -18.25 -8.43
N PHE A 382 9.16 -17.11 -8.72
CA PHE A 382 7.70 -16.96 -8.82
C PHE A 382 7.16 -17.01 -10.26
N GLY A 383 8.00 -17.30 -11.27
CA GLY A 383 7.56 -17.45 -12.66
C GLY A 383 7.11 -16.14 -13.32
N LEU A 384 7.79 -15.03 -13.03
CA LEU A 384 7.49 -13.71 -13.58
C LEU A 384 8.21 -13.49 -14.92
N ASP A 385 7.71 -14.14 -15.98
CA ASP A 385 8.39 -14.27 -17.28
C ASP A 385 8.68 -12.96 -18.04
N ASP A 386 8.04 -11.85 -17.66
CA ASP A 386 8.08 -10.57 -18.39
C ASP A 386 8.83 -9.44 -17.66
N ARG A 387 9.54 -9.73 -16.55
CA ARG A 387 10.22 -8.72 -15.72
C ARG A 387 11.41 -9.29 -14.95
N GLY A 388 12.00 -8.47 -14.07
CA GLY A 388 13.21 -8.81 -13.31
C GLY A 388 14.51 -8.74 -14.13
N ARG A 389 14.42 -8.49 -15.44
CA ARG A 389 15.56 -8.31 -16.34
C ARG A 389 15.30 -7.19 -17.36
N ILE A 390 16.36 -6.51 -17.79
CA ILE A 390 16.31 -5.61 -18.96
C ILE A 390 16.57 -6.47 -20.20
N LYS A 391 15.51 -6.95 -20.82
CA LYS A 391 15.58 -7.91 -21.95
C LYS A 391 14.47 -7.64 -22.95
N ALA A 392 14.75 -7.85 -24.23
CA ALA A 392 13.76 -7.70 -25.29
C ALA A 392 12.49 -8.54 -25.02
N GLY A 393 11.32 -7.91 -25.14
CA GLY A 393 10.02 -8.48 -24.86
C GLY A 393 9.57 -8.34 -23.40
N HIS A 394 10.45 -7.98 -22.46
CA HIS A 394 10.06 -7.68 -21.07
C HIS A 394 9.43 -6.29 -20.96
N ARG A 395 8.71 -6.07 -19.87
CA ARG A 395 8.14 -4.77 -19.52
C ARG A 395 9.25 -3.76 -19.29
N ALA A 396 8.97 -2.53 -19.71
CA ALA A 396 9.83 -1.38 -19.43
C ALA A 396 9.61 -0.85 -18.01
N ASP A 397 9.82 -1.73 -17.04
CA ASP A 397 9.89 -1.41 -15.62
C ASP A 397 11.36 -1.17 -15.28
N LEU A 398 11.76 0.09 -15.11
CA LEU A 398 13.16 0.50 -15.07
C LEU A 398 13.42 1.51 -13.94
N VAL A 399 14.60 1.45 -13.35
CA VAL A 399 15.08 2.42 -12.35
C VAL A 399 16.42 2.96 -12.77
N LEU A 400 16.55 4.28 -12.80
CA LEU A 400 17.81 4.98 -13.01
C LEU A 400 18.26 5.60 -11.69
N VAL A 401 19.47 5.27 -11.25
CA VAL A 401 20.07 5.78 -10.01
C VAL A 401 21.35 6.56 -10.26
N ASP A 402 21.65 7.50 -9.37
CA ASP A 402 22.96 8.13 -9.26
C ASP A 402 23.93 7.22 -8.50
N GLY A 403 25.14 7.00 -9.03
CA GLY A 403 26.17 6.18 -8.39
C GLY A 403 26.35 4.81 -9.06
N ASN A 404 26.82 3.81 -8.31
CA ASN A 404 27.07 2.46 -8.81
C ASN A 404 26.66 1.38 -7.79
N PRO A 405 25.41 0.88 -7.83
CA PRO A 405 24.92 -0.10 -6.86
C PRO A 405 25.59 -1.47 -6.96
N ILE A 406 26.33 -1.77 -8.04
CA ILE A 406 27.16 -2.99 -8.13
C ILE A 406 28.45 -2.87 -7.30
N GLU A 407 28.94 -1.66 -7.05
CA GLU A 407 30.11 -1.42 -6.19
C GLU A 407 29.69 -1.05 -4.76
N ASN A 408 28.65 -0.24 -4.62
CA ASN A 408 28.12 0.21 -3.34
C ASN A 408 26.59 0.15 -3.35
N ILE A 409 26.03 -0.90 -2.72
CA ILE A 409 24.59 -1.17 -2.74
C ILE A 409 23.72 -0.01 -2.23
N LYS A 410 24.26 0.88 -1.38
CA LYS A 410 23.56 2.08 -0.88
C LYS A 410 23.20 3.07 -1.99
N ASP A 411 23.94 3.07 -3.10
CA ASP A 411 23.60 3.91 -4.25
C ASP A 411 22.24 3.52 -4.87
N SER A 412 21.71 2.33 -4.58
CA SER A 412 20.34 1.94 -4.99
C SER A 412 19.27 2.89 -4.45
N ARG A 413 19.51 3.56 -3.32
CA ARG A 413 18.60 4.56 -2.74
C ARG A 413 18.53 5.85 -3.56
N ARG A 414 19.57 6.17 -4.34
CA ARG A 414 19.75 7.45 -5.03
C ARG A 414 19.00 7.48 -6.35
N ILE A 415 17.70 7.19 -6.28
CA ILE A 415 16.82 7.08 -7.42
C ILE A 415 16.64 8.46 -8.05
N ARG A 416 17.04 8.54 -9.32
CA ARG A 416 16.86 9.71 -10.16
C ARG A 416 15.52 9.65 -10.89
N LYS A 417 15.15 8.47 -11.40
CA LYS A 417 13.91 8.27 -12.16
C LYS A 417 13.46 6.82 -12.12
N VAL A 418 12.15 6.62 -12.12
CA VAL A 418 11.50 5.32 -12.23
C VAL A 418 10.59 5.35 -13.46
N TRP A 419 10.54 4.25 -14.19
CA TRP A 419 9.56 4.01 -15.23
C TRP A 419 8.77 2.74 -14.92
N LYS A 420 7.45 2.80 -15.10
CA LYS A 420 6.54 1.65 -15.05
C LYS A 420 5.86 1.54 -16.40
N ASN A 421 5.92 0.35 -17.02
CA ASN A 421 5.38 0.13 -18.37
C ASN A 421 5.91 1.16 -19.39
N GLY A 422 7.16 1.62 -19.25
CA GLY A 422 7.76 2.65 -20.12
C GLY A 422 7.30 4.08 -19.84
N HIS A 423 6.43 4.31 -18.85
CA HIS A 423 5.97 5.64 -18.46
C HIS A 423 6.71 6.15 -17.24
N ALA A 424 7.16 7.40 -17.30
CA ALA A 424 7.84 8.05 -16.20
C ALA A 424 6.92 8.16 -14.97
N VAL A 425 7.42 7.70 -13.82
CA VAL A 425 6.74 7.85 -12.53
C VAL A 425 7.15 9.17 -11.88
N ASP A 426 6.20 9.81 -11.22
CA ASP A 426 6.47 10.94 -10.33
C ASP A 426 6.77 10.42 -8.91
N LEU A 427 7.93 10.83 -8.40
CA LEU A 427 8.47 10.36 -7.13
C LEU A 427 8.02 11.23 -5.94
N ASP A 428 7.31 12.34 -6.19
CA ASP A 428 6.76 13.17 -5.13
C ASP A 428 5.57 12.46 -4.44
N PRO A 429 5.65 12.17 -3.12
CA PRO A 429 4.54 11.59 -2.38
C PRO A 429 3.28 12.48 -2.42
N ALA A 430 3.42 13.80 -2.52
CA ALA A 430 2.30 14.73 -2.62
C ALA A 430 1.58 14.64 -3.97
N ALA A 431 2.29 14.32 -5.06
CA ALA A 431 1.66 14.14 -6.36
C ALA A 431 0.82 12.86 -6.43
N ALA A 432 1.29 11.77 -5.81
CA ALA A 432 0.51 10.54 -5.68
C ALA A 432 -0.76 10.76 -4.83
N ARG A 433 -0.66 11.54 -3.76
CA ARG A 433 -1.80 11.96 -2.95
C ARG A 433 -2.75 12.87 -3.75
N ALA A 434 -2.25 13.93 -4.38
CA ALA A 434 -3.04 14.86 -5.18
C ALA A 434 -3.76 14.21 -6.36
N GLU A 435 -3.21 13.13 -6.91
CA GLU A 435 -3.85 12.35 -7.96
C GLU A 435 -4.87 11.34 -7.43
N ARG A 436 -4.68 10.79 -6.21
CA ARG A 436 -5.78 10.12 -5.48
C ARG A 436 -6.89 11.10 -5.15
N GLU A 437 -6.57 12.31 -4.69
CA GLU A 437 -7.51 13.40 -4.42
C GLU A 437 -8.26 13.83 -5.71
N ARG A 438 -7.60 13.78 -6.88
CA ARG A 438 -8.25 14.02 -8.19
C ARG A 438 -9.03 12.83 -8.74
N ALA A 439 -8.57 11.61 -8.49
CA ALA A 439 -9.20 10.36 -8.94
C ALA A 439 -10.39 9.96 -8.05
N ALA A 440 -10.37 10.35 -6.78
CA ALA A 440 -11.48 10.28 -5.83
C ALA A 440 -12.48 11.44 -6.04
N GLY A 441 -12.66 11.86 -7.29
CA GLY A 441 -13.38 13.06 -7.70
C GLY A 441 -14.90 13.04 -7.54
N GLU A 442 -15.42 12.52 -6.42
CA GLU A 442 -16.82 12.68 -6.01
C GLU A 442 -16.92 12.57 -4.48
N ALA A 443 -17.77 13.40 -3.87
CA ALA A 443 -18.06 13.32 -2.45
C ALA A 443 -18.53 11.90 -2.08
N VAL A 444 -17.94 11.29 -1.04
CA VAL A 444 -18.24 9.91 -0.69
C VAL A 444 -19.54 9.89 0.10
N LEU A 445 -20.61 9.35 -0.50
CA LEU A 445 -21.85 9.07 0.20
C LEU A 445 -21.56 8.04 1.30
N LEU A 446 -21.54 8.48 2.55
CA LEU A 446 -21.27 7.62 3.69
C LEU A 446 -22.52 6.82 4.06
N SER A 447 -23.69 7.46 4.12
CA SER A 447 -24.99 6.80 4.35
C SER A 447 -26.13 7.58 3.70
N ASP A 448 -27.11 6.89 3.11
CA ASP A 448 -28.37 7.47 2.60
C ASP A 448 -29.63 6.99 3.34
N PHE A 449 -29.49 6.01 4.24
CA PHE A 449 -30.56 5.44 5.06
C PHE A 449 -31.81 4.98 4.28
N GLU A 450 -31.68 4.68 2.99
CA GLU A 450 -32.81 4.24 2.16
C GLU A 450 -33.21 2.79 2.46
N GLY A 451 -32.25 1.91 2.72
CA GLY A 451 -32.47 0.46 2.90
C GLY A 451 -32.15 -0.07 4.31
N ASP A 452 -31.02 0.34 4.87
CA ASP A 452 -30.53 -0.03 6.21
C ASP A 452 -29.71 1.11 6.85
N ARG A 453 -28.88 0.79 7.86
CA ARG A 453 -27.96 1.73 8.52
C ARG A 453 -26.54 1.67 7.96
N SER A 454 -26.37 1.04 6.80
CA SER A 454 -25.05 0.76 6.24
C SER A 454 -24.27 2.04 6.02
N VAL A 455 -22.97 1.89 6.18
CA VAL A 455 -21.97 2.90 5.88
C VAL A 455 -21.12 2.42 4.71
N ALA A 456 -20.62 3.35 3.90
CA ALA A 456 -19.70 3.00 2.81
C ALA A 456 -18.44 2.26 3.31
N PHE A 457 -18.01 2.53 4.54
CA PHE A 457 -16.93 1.84 5.22
C PHE A 457 -16.99 2.04 6.75
N GLY A 458 -16.30 1.18 7.49
CA GLY A 458 -16.33 1.16 8.96
C GLY A 458 -17.52 0.35 9.49
N HIS A 459 -17.96 0.69 10.70
CA HIS A 459 -19.13 0.08 11.36
C HIS A 459 -20.33 1.00 11.27
N ASP A 460 -21.52 0.40 11.15
CA ASP A 460 -22.80 1.12 11.04
C ASP A 460 -23.02 2.13 12.18
N TRP A 461 -23.97 3.04 11.98
CA TRP A 461 -24.39 3.99 13.02
C TRP A 461 -25.01 3.26 14.23
N GLU A 462 -24.31 3.33 15.36
CA GLU A 462 -24.71 2.70 16.62
C GLU A 462 -25.22 3.72 17.64
N SER A 463 -26.17 3.30 18.48
CA SER A 463 -26.60 4.08 19.63
C SER A 463 -25.46 4.27 20.64
N SER A 464 -25.25 5.50 21.11
CA SER A 464 -24.28 5.81 22.14
C SER A 464 -24.86 6.77 23.18
N THR A 465 -24.65 6.47 24.47
CA THR A 465 -25.20 7.22 25.61
C THR A 465 -24.22 7.29 26.77
N ASP A 466 -24.44 8.26 27.64
CA ASP A 466 -23.73 8.43 28.90
C ASP A 466 -23.85 7.25 29.89
N GLN A 467 -24.68 6.24 29.61
CA GLN A 467 -24.82 5.05 30.46
C GLN A 467 -23.50 4.29 30.63
N ARG A 468 -22.63 4.32 29.62
CA ARG A 468 -21.27 3.74 29.72
C ARG A 468 -20.43 4.40 30.81
N MET A 469 -20.75 5.65 31.18
CA MET A 469 -20.10 6.45 32.22
C MET A 469 -20.94 6.52 33.51
N GLY A 470 -21.95 5.68 33.66
CA GLY A 470 -22.86 5.67 34.81
C GLY A 470 -24.00 6.70 34.73
N GLY A 471 -24.22 7.32 33.57
CA GLY A 471 -25.35 8.20 33.30
C GLY A 471 -26.68 7.48 33.16
N GLN A 472 -27.74 8.25 32.92
CA GLN A 472 -29.13 7.76 32.85
C GLN A 472 -29.83 8.15 31.55
N SER A 473 -29.14 8.79 30.60
CA SER A 473 -29.75 9.20 29.35
C SER A 473 -30.06 7.98 28.48
N GLU A 474 -31.13 8.07 27.69
CA GLU A 474 -31.61 6.98 26.84
C GLU A 474 -31.66 7.43 25.40
N VAL A 475 -31.37 6.50 24.47
CA VAL A 475 -31.54 6.71 23.03
C VAL A 475 -32.13 5.46 22.40
N ALA A 476 -33.05 5.67 21.48
CA ALA A 476 -33.55 4.68 20.56
C ALA A 476 -33.27 5.16 19.14
N VAL A 477 -32.71 4.25 18.34
CA VAL A 477 -32.42 4.49 16.93
C VAL A 477 -33.31 3.57 16.11
N SER A 478 -34.00 4.12 15.11
CA SER A 478 -34.82 3.35 14.18
C SER A 478 -34.67 3.91 12.77
N GLN A 479 -34.72 3.05 11.77
CA GLN A 479 -34.82 3.49 10.39
C GLN A 479 -36.30 3.68 10.04
N GLU A 480 -36.60 4.82 9.42
CA GLU A 480 -37.96 5.19 9.04
C GLU A 480 -37.99 5.73 7.61
N ARG A 481 -39.20 5.86 7.05
CA ARG A 481 -39.43 6.44 5.73
C ARG A 481 -40.59 7.43 5.79
N GLU A 482 -40.46 8.55 5.09
CA GLU A 482 -41.48 9.60 4.92
C GLU A 482 -41.42 10.10 3.48
N ASP A 483 -42.57 10.18 2.78
CA ASP A 483 -42.65 10.61 1.38
C ASP A 483 -41.64 9.94 0.43
N ASP A 484 -41.47 8.62 0.61
CA ASP A 484 -40.52 7.77 -0.12
C ASP A 484 -39.03 8.11 0.10
N VAL A 485 -38.69 8.86 1.15
CA VAL A 485 -37.30 9.13 1.57
C VAL A 485 -37.00 8.36 2.87
N GLY A 486 -35.90 7.62 2.89
CA GLY A 486 -35.40 6.94 4.08
C GLY A 486 -34.58 7.86 4.99
N PHE A 487 -34.68 7.65 6.29
CA PHE A 487 -33.86 8.38 7.26
C PHE A 487 -33.63 7.57 8.54
N LEU A 488 -32.55 7.89 9.23
CA LEU A 488 -32.25 7.39 10.56
C LEU A 488 -32.91 8.30 11.60
N ARG A 489 -33.92 7.80 12.32
CA ARG A 489 -34.50 8.48 13.47
C ARG A 489 -33.70 8.17 14.73
N VAL A 490 -33.29 9.22 15.42
CA VAL A 490 -32.67 9.15 16.74
C VAL A 490 -33.55 9.92 17.72
N ARG A 491 -34.08 9.24 18.72
CA ARG A 491 -34.92 9.86 19.76
C ARG A 491 -34.58 9.35 21.13
N GLY A 492 -34.75 10.18 22.13
CA GLY A 492 -34.37 9.81 23.49
C GLY A 492 -34.73 10.86 24.51
N GLU A 493 -34.12 10.72 25.67
CA GLU A 493 -34.25 11.65 26.77
C GLU A 493 -32.88 11.84 27.44
N ILE A 494 -32.44 13.10 27.52
CA ILE A 494 -31.25 13.48 28.28
C ILE A 494 -31.66 13.58 29.75
N ARG A 495 -31.08 12.72 30.59
CA ARG A 495 -31.39 12.65 32.02
C ARG A 495 -30.21 13.07 32.88
N SER A 496 -30.52 13.61 34.06
CA SER A 496 -29.48 13.85 35.08
C SER A 496 -28.90 12.52 35.59
N GLY A 497 -27.62 12.50 35.94
CA GLY A 497 -26.95 11.30 36.47
C GLY A 497 -25.46 11.26 36.20
N PHE A 498 -25.04 11.84 35.06
CA PHE A 498 -23.64 12.07 34.70
C PHE A 498 -23.37 13.57 34.56
N SER A 499 -22.14 14.01 34.84
CA SER A 499 -21.76 15.43 34.81
C SER A 499 -21.78 16.06 33.41
N TRP A 500 -21.74 15.24 32.36
CA TRP A 500 -21.86 15.65 30.96
C TRP A 500 -22.84 14.74 30.22
N PRO A 501 -24.16 14.87 30.46
CA PRO A 501 -25.11 13.91 29.94
C PRO A 501 -25.22 14.02 28.42
N TYR A 502 -25.29 12.85 27.75
CA TYR A 502 -25.38 12.77 26.30
C TYR A 502 -26.10 11.50 25.84
N ALA A 503 -26.74 11.60 24.68
CA ALA A 503 -27.38 10.48 24.01
C ALA A 503 -27.48 10.78 22.49
N GLY A 504 -27.20 9.79 21.65
CA GLY A 504 -27.13 10.01 20.21
C GLY A 504 -26.65 8.77 19.43
N VAL A 505 -25.97 9.02 18.32
CA VAL A 505 -25.43 7.99 17.43
C VAL A 505 -23.95 8.23 17.12
N MET A 506 -23.23 7.15 16.85
CA MET A 506 -21.81 7.17 16.54
C MET A 506 -21.50 6.22 15.38
N TRP A 507 -20.60 6.67 14.51
CA TRP A 507 -19.99 5.93 13.42
C TRP A 507 -18.52 5.68 13.76
N PHE A 508 -18.03 4.47 13.48
CA PHE A 508 -16.63 4.09 13.68
C PHE A 508 -15.98 3.80 12.31
N PRO A 509 -15.04 4.65 11.85
CA PRO A 509 -14.50 4.56 10.49
C PRO A 509 -13.47 3.42 10.30
N GLY A 510 -12.90 2.92 11.40
CA GLY A 510 -11.95 1.81 11.39
C GLY A 510 -12.61 0.44 11.24
N ASP A 511 -11.81 -0.58 10.94
CA ASP A 511 -12.29 -1.94 10.68
C ASP A 511 -12.82 -2.64 11.95
N THR A 512 -12.48 -2.12 13.14
CA THR A 512 -13.13 -2.43 14.42
C THR A 512 -13.52 -1.13 15.15
N PRO A 513 -14.54 -1.13 16.03
CA PRO A 513 -14.92 0.07 16.77
C PRO A 513 -13.73 0.68 17.53
N MET A 514 -13.54 2.00 17.40
CA MET A 514 -12.40 2.76 17.93
C MET A 514 -11.02 2.48 17.29
N ALA A 515 -10.93 1.64 16.25
CA ALA A 515 -9.70 1.55 15.46
C ALA A 515 -9.49 2.83 14.63
N PRO A 516 -8.23 3.31 14.49
CA PRO A 516 -7.96 4.52 13.73
C PRO A 516 -8.18 4.28 12.23
N LYS A 517 -8.72 5.30 11.57
CA LYS A 517 -8.84 5.40 10.12
C LYS A 517 -8.26 6.73 9.67
N ASP A 518 -7.47 6.69 8.61
CA ASP A 518 -7.03 7.89 7.92
C ASP A 518 -8.20 8.48 7.14
N LEU A 519 -8.65 9.66 7.56
CA LEU A 519 -9.67 10.47 6.90
C LEU A 519 -9.11 11.82 6.46
N SER A 520 -7.78 11.96 6.36
CA SER A 520 -7.11 13.20 5.97
C SER A 520 -7.30 13.60 4.49
N ASP A 521 -7.98 12.75 3.72
CA ASP A 521 -8.45 13.04 2.36
C ASP A 521 -9.81 13.78 2.35
N PHE A 522 -10.42 14.02 3.52
CA PHE A 522 -11.71 14.70 3.67
C PHE A 522 -11.60 15.94 4.55
N ASP A 523 -12.27 17.04 4.15
CA ASP A 523 -12.41 18.26 4.95
C ASP A 523 -13.39 18.10 6.12
N GLY A 524 -14.25 17.07 6.09
CA GLY A 524 -15.30 16.87 7.07
C GLY A 524 -16.51 16.10 6.53
N LEU A 525 -17.68 16.35 7.14
CA LEU A 525 -18.95 15.73 6.78
C LEU A 525 -20.01 16.79 6.43
N GLU A 526 -20.83 16.48 5.44
CA GLU A 526 -22.12 17.10 5.19
C GLU A 526 -23.23 16.17 5.68
N VAL A 527 -24.08 16.66 6.59
CA VAL A 527 -25.19 15.90 7.17
C VAL A 527 -26.49 16.62 6.89
N ARG A 528 -27.39 15.98 6.15
CA ARG A 528 -28.77 16.45 5.99
C ARG A 528 -29.61 15.94 7.15
N LEU A 529 -30.05 16.84 8.03
CA LEU A 529 -30.75 16.51 9.26
C LEU A 529 -31.87 17.51 9.60
N ARG A 530 -32.79 17.09 10.47
CA ARG A 530 -33.77 17.94 11.17
C ARG A 530 -33.85 17.54 12.65
N ALA A 531 -34.19 18.46 13.55
CA ALA A 531 -34.28 18.17 14.97
C ALA A 531 -35.37 18.97 15.69
N ASP A 532 -35.99 18.39 16.73
CA ASP A 532 -36.95 19.10 17.60
C ASP A 532 -36.28 19.95 18.70
N VAL A 533 -34.94 19.92 18.74
CA VAL A 533 -34.07 20.77 19.55
C VAL A 533 -33.34 21.75 18.65
N SER A 534 -32.92 22.90 19.17
CA SER A 534 -32.20 23.92 18.38
C SER A 534 -30.69 23.67 18.25
N THR A 535 -30.16 22.73 19.03
CA THR A 535 -28.71 22.49 19.13
C THR A 535 -28.42 21.02 19.35
N LEU A 536 -27.49 20.47 18.57
CA LEU A 536 -26.84 19.18 18.77
C LEU A 536 -25.33 19.40 18.96
N ARG A 537 -24.59 18.34 19.27
CA ARG A 537 -23.13 18.36 19.32
C ARG A 537 -22.55 17.32 18.38
N ALA A 538 -21.48 17.67 17.67
CA ALA A 538 -20.63 16.70 16.99
C ALA A 538 -19.42 16.39 17.87
N LEU A 539 -19.08 15.12 18.00
CA LEU A 539 -17.92 14.64 18.76
C LEU A 539 -17.01 13.84 17.84
N VAL A 540 -15.70 14.10 17.88
CA VAL A 540 -14.67 13.38 17.14
C VAL A 540 -13.65 12.78 18.12
N PHE A 541 -13.40 11.48 17.94
CA PHE A 541 -12.28 10.76 18.54
C PHE A 541 -11.21 10.51 17.48
N SER A 542 -9.97 10.64 17.89
CA SER A 542 -8.76 10.31 17.14
C SER A 542 -7.73 9.71 18.10
N SER A 543 -6.66 9.14 17.54
CA SER A 543 -5.55 8.64 18.36
C SER A 543 -4.94 9.69 19.29
N ALA A 544 -5.03 10.98 18.94
CA ALA A 544 -4.52 12.08 19.77
C ALA A 544 -5.39 12.40 21.01
N ASN A 545 -6.67 12.01 21.01
CA ASN A 545 -7.64 12.43 22.03
C ASN A 545 -8.58 11.28 22.50
N GLN A 546 -8.08 10.04 22.53
CA GLN A 546 -8.90 8.84 22.85
C GLN A 546 -9.66 8.91 24.19
N SER A 547 -9.14 9.63 25.19
CA SER A 547 -9.75 9.74 26.52
C SER A 547 -10.82 10.83 26.63
N MET A 548 -10.80 11.84 25.76
CA MET A 548 -11.77 12.94 25.76
C MET A 548 -11.98 13.42 24.31
N PRO A 549 -13.18 13.24 23.74
CA PRO A 549 -13.44 13.66 22.38
C PRO A 549 -13.32 15.19 22.24
N SER A 550 -12.94 15.62 21.05
CA SER A 550 -13.09 17.02 20.64
C SER A 550 -14.54 17.22 20.22
N GLU A 551 -15.16 18.35 20.60
CA GLU A 551 -16.57 18.59 20.33
C GLU A 551 -16.83 20.01 19.80
N ILE A 552 -17.84 20.12 18.94
CA ILE A 552 -18.38 21.41 18.47
C ILE A 552 -19.91 21.41 18.55
N ASP A 553 -20.50 22.58 18.74
CA ASP A 553 -21.95 22.77 18.71
C ASP A 553 -22.47 22.87 17.28
N LEU A 554 -23.56 22.15 16.98
CA LEU A 554 -24.29 22.19 15.72
C LEU A 554 -25.59 22.96 15.90
N SER A 555 -25.78 24.04 15.16
CA SER A 555 -27.10 24.70 15.05
C SER A 555 -27.97 23.93 14.06
N VAL A 556 -29.18 23.57 14.49
CA VAL A 556 -30.08 22.70 13.72
C VAL A 556 -31.49 23.27 13.68
N GLU A 557 -32.23 22.94 12.62
CA GLU A 557 -33.60 23.44 12.39
C GLU A 557 -34.64 22.32 12.57
N GLU A 558 -35.90 22.71 12.79
CA GLU A 558 -37.03 21.78 12.91
C GLU A 558 -37.39 21.12 11.56
N ASP A 559 -37.10 21.83 10.47
CA ASP A 559 -37.21 21.33 9.10
C ASP A 559 -35.85 20.80 8.58
N TRP A 560 -35.88 20.06 7.46
CA TRP A 560 -34.68 19.49 6.85
C TRP A 560 -33.69 20.55 6.37
N GLY A 561 -32.51 20.57 6.99
CA GLY A 561 -31.37 21.39 6.61
C GLY A 561 -30.11 20.56 6.36
N THR A 562 -29.08 21.18 5.79
CA THR A 562 -27.74 20.57 5.66
C THR A 562 -26.78 21.27 6.59
N VAL A 563 -26.16 20.50 7.48
CA VAL A 563 -25.11 20.95 8.40
C VAL A 563 -23.76 20.50 7.85
N ARG A 564 -22.82 21.44 7.74
CA ARG A 564 -21.42 21.15 7.39
C ARG A 564 -20.62 21.10 8.68
N ILE A 565 -19.85 20.03 8.84
CA ILE A 565 -19.04 19.76 10.02
C ILE A 565 -17.61 19.59 9.52
N ARG A 566 -16.74 20.58 9.73
CA ARG A 566 -15.36 20.50 9.23
C ARG A 566 -14.46 19.88 10.27
N PHE A 567 -13.55 19.01 9.85
CA PHE A 567 -12.59 18.40 10.77
C PHE A 567 -11.59 19.41 11.36
N ASP A 568 -11.34 20.55 10.71
CA ASP A 568 -10.48 21.60 11.25
C ASP A 568 -11.16 22.50 12.29
N GLU A 569 -12.48 22.37 12.50
CA GLU A 569 -13.21 23.05 13.59
C GLU A 569 -13.00 22.37 14.94
N PHE A 570 -12.48 21.14 14.95
CA PHE A 570 -12.21 20.37 16.16
C PHE A 570 -10.78 20.60 16.65
N ASP A 571 -10.65 21.04 17.90
CA ASP A 571 -9.34 21.22 18.53
C ASP A 571 -8.65 19.87 18.78
N GLY A 572 -7.36 19.78 18.40
CA GLY A 572 -6.46 18.71 18.83
C GLY A 572 -6.73 17.33 18.26
N ILE A 573 -7.41 17.23 17.11
CA ILE A 573 -7.66 15.95 16.44
C ILE A 573 -6.57 15.62 15.41
N ASP A 574 -6.28 14.32 15.25
CA ASP A 574 -5.42 13.78 14.20
C ASP A 574 -6.29 13.21 13.06
N HIS A 575 -6.36 13.91 11.93
CA HIS A 575 -7.17 13.51 10.77
C HIS A 575 -6.67 12.20 10.13
N THR A 576 -5.41 11.86 10.36
CA THR A 576 -4.81 10.61 9.85
C THR A 576 -5.17 9.39 10.72
N ALA A 577 -5.82 9.62 11.86
CA ALA A 577 -6.11 8.57 12.83
C ALA A 577 -7.43 8.81 13.57
N ILE A 578 -8.52 9.10 12.84
CA ILE A 578 -9.87 9.25 13.42
C ILE A 578 -10.38 7.88 13.85
N THR A 579 -10.81 7.76 15.10
CA THR A 579 -11.26 6.50 15.71
C THR A 579 -12.79 6.43 15.88
N GLY A 580 -13.48 7.58 15.83
CA GLY A 580 -14.94 7.63 15.89
C GLY A 580 -15.50 9.03 15.68
N PHE A 581 -16.73 9.11 15.18
CA PHE A 581 -17.47 10.36 14.98
C PHE A 581 -18.91 10.18 15.43
N GLY A 582 -19.51 11.13 16.14
CA GLY A 582 -20.92 11.01 16.53
C GLY A 582 -21.65 12.33 16.66
N ILE A 583 -22.98 12.24 16.59
CA ILE A 583 -23.93 13.35 16.74
C ILE A 583 -24.82 13.08 17.95
N PHE A 584 -24.88 14.04 18.87
CA PHE A 584 -25.45 13.87 20.20
C PHE A 584 -26.35 15.02 20.62
N ALA A 585 -27.39 14.70 21.39
CA ALA A 585 -28.14 15.66 22.19
C ALA A 585 -27.52 15.82 23.59
N GLY A 586 -27.91 16.88 24.31
CA GLY A 586 -27.37 17.26 25.61
C GLY A 586 -26.33 18.39 25.51
N PRO A 587 -25.98 19.06 26.63
CA PRO A 587 -26.24 18.66 28.02
C PRO A 587 -27.62 19.08 28.57
N SER A 588 -28.41 19.84 27.79
CA SER A 588 -29.77 20.24 28.19
C SER A 588 -30.65 19.01 28.40
N GLN A 589 -31.25 18.91 29.59
CA GLN A 589 -32.13 17.80 29.95
C GLN A 589 -33.48 17.91 29.24
N GLY A 590 -34.08 16.75 28.97
CA GLY A 590 -35.39 16.65 28.33
C GLY A 590 -35.42 15.69 27.15
N PRO A 591 -36.60 15.50 26.56
CA PRO A 591 -36.74 14.70 25.36
C PRO A 591 -36.04 15.37 24.18
N PHE A 592 -35.52 14.57 23.27
CA PHE A 592 -34.99 15.02 21.99
C PHE A 592 -35.33 14.04 20.87
N ARG A 593 -35.35 14.57 19.66
CA ARG A 593 -35.42 13.83 18.41
C ARG A 593 -34.64 14.57 17.34
N PHE A 594 -33.80 13.83 16.62
CA PHE A 594 -33.28 14.28 15.33
C PHE A 594 -33.33 13.14 14.31
N ASP A 595 -33.53 13.51 13.05
CA ASP A 595 -33.57 12.59 11.92
C ASP A 595 -32.39 12.93 10.99
N MET A 596 -31.68 11.91 10.49
CA MET A 596 -30.60 12.05 9.51
C MET A 596 -31.01 11.39 8.19
N GLU A 597 -31.04 12.14 7.10
CA GLU A 597 -31.42 11.65 5.77
C GLU A 597 -30.19 11.21 4.98
N ARG A 598 -29.10 11.97 5.05
CA ARG A 598 -27.91 11.72 4.24
C ARG A 598 -26.66 12.20 4.95
N VAL A 599 -25.61 11.40 4.88
CA VAL A 599 -24.27 11.75 5.36
C VAL A 599 -23.28 11.56 4.22
N THR A 600 -22.50 12.59 3.94
CA THR A 600 -21.49 12.58 2.88
C THR A 600 -20.16 13.08 3.44
N LEU A 601 -19.07 12.38 3.15
CA LEU A 601 -17.73 12.88 3.42
C LEU A 601 -17.34 13.89 2.33
N THR A 602 -16.98 15.10 2.76
CA THR A 602 -16.60 16.18 1.85
C THR A 602 -15.11 16.09 1.55
N PRO A 603 -14.67 15.96 0.28
CA PRO A 603 -13.25 15.87 -0.06
C PRO A 603 -12.46 17.10 0.38
N ALA A 604 -11.18 16.90 0.70
CA ALA A 604 -10.29 17.99 1.06
C ALA A 604 -10.12 18.99 -0.10
N GLY A 605 -10.35 20.28 0.15
CA GLY A 605 -10.19 21.35 -0.85
C GLY A 605 -11.38 21.58 -1.79
N ALA A 606 -12.54 20.99 -1.51
CA ALA A 606 -13.76 21.16 -2.31
C ALA A 606 -14.46 22.54 -2.16
N GLY A 607 -13.82 23.54 -1.53
CA GLY A 607 -14.42 24.85 -1.26
C GLY A 607 -13.45 26.02 -1.32
N ASN A 608 -13.39 26.67 -2.48
CA ASN A 608 -13.21 28.12 -2.63
C ASN A 608 -13.94 28.54 -3.91
N ASP A 609 -15.28 28.50 -3.86
CA ASP A 609 -16.19 29.26 -4.72
C ASP A 609 -17.44 29.67 -3.93
#